data_AF-A0AA49GQ88-F1
#
_entry.id   AF-A0AA49GQ88-F1
#
_cell.length_a   1.000
_cell.length_b   1.000
_cell.length_c   1.000
_cell.angle_alpha   90.00
_cell.angle_beta   90.00
_cell.angle_gamma   90.00
#
_symmetry.space_group_name_H-M   'P 1'
#
loop_
_entity.id
_entity.type
_entity.pdbx_description
1 polymer ?
#
loop_
_entity_poly.entity_id
_entity_poly.type
_entity_poly.pdbx_seq_one_letter_code
_entity_poly.pdbx_strand_id
1 'polypeptide(L)'
;MKKFYVKNTIDQTDIYRKLVPLPTPKGEFTYESTDIIAKGNQWQMDRHDISYRDLLSMYEDGYYTIEKEEFERAEALLKLRQGLIE
;
A
#
# COMPACT_ATOMS: atom_id res chain seq x y z
N MET A 1 6.17 5.05 -15.99
CA MET A 1 5.46 3.91 -15.39
C MET A 1 4.37 4.42 -14.47
N LYS A 2 3.13 3.95 -14.63
CA LYS A 2 1.99 4.40 -13.81
C LYS A 2 2.09 3.73 -12.43
N LYS A 3 2.08 4.52 -11.36
CA LYS A 3 1.97 4.03 -9.98
C LYS A 3 0.48 3.82 -9.68
N PHE A 4 0.15 2.74 -8.99
CA PHE A 4 -1.23 2.46 -8.59
C PHE A 4 -1.33 2.59 -7.06
N TYR A 5 -2.41 3.20 -6.59
CA TYR A 5 -2.69 3.34 -5.16
C TYR A 5 -4.04 2.71 -4.90
N VAL A 6 -4.11 1.82 -3.92
CA VAL A 6 -5.34 1.11 -3.56
C VAL A 6 -5.50 1.10 -2.05
N LYS A 7 -6.74 0.95 -1.59
CA LYS A 7 -7.07 0.88 -0.17
C LYS A 7 -8.10 -0.21 0.09
N ASN A 8 -8.05 -0.80 1.28
CA ASN A 8 -9.14 -1.58 1.84
C ASN A 8 -9.27 -1.28 3.35
N THR A 9 -10.43 -1.59 3.90
CA THR A 9 -10.71 -1.49 5.34
C THR A 9 -11.30 -2.82 5.80
N ILE A 10 -10.55 -3.57 6.61
CA ILE A 10 -10.95 -4.89 7.12
C ILE A 10 -10.82 -4.87 8.64
N ASP A 11 -11.87 -5.24 9.37
CA ASP A 11 -11.87 -5.31 10.84
C ASP A 11 -11.26 -4.06 11.53
N GLN A 12 -11.71 -2.88 11.11
CA GLN A 12 -11.21 -1.57 11.59
C GLN A 12 -9.71 -1.33 11.34
N THR A 13 -9.12 -2.05 10.40
CA THR A 13 -7.75 -1.87 9.94
C THR A 13 -7.79 -1.28 8.54
N ASP A 14 -7.29 -0.07 8.40
CA ASP A 14 -7.10 0.56 7.09
C ASP A 14 -5.77 0.11 6.50
N ILE A 15 -5.80 -0.39 5.28
CA ILE A 15 -4.60 -0.82 4.53
C ILE A 15 -4.50 0.04 3.29
N TYR A 16 -3.51 0.93 3.27
CA TYR A 16 -3.18 1.75 2.11
C TYR A 16 -2.00 1.12 1.38
N ARG A 17 -2.14 0.82 0.09
CA ARG A 17 -1.10 0.17 -0.69
C ARG A 17 -0.72 1.00 -1.90
N LYS A 18 0.58 1.16 -2.11
CA LYS A 18 1.19 1.76 -3.29
C LYS A 18 1.93 0.69 -4.07
N LEU A 19 1.62 0.60 -5.35
CA LEU A 19 2.19 -0.37 -6.28
C LEU A 19 3.01 0.34 -7.34
N VAL A 20 4.25 -0.11 -7.50
CA VAL A 20 5.18 0.39 -8.50
C VAL A 20 5.62 -0.79 -9.37
N PRO A 21 5.40 -0.76 -10.70
CA PRO A 21 5.89 -1.81 -11.58
C PRO A 21 7.40 -1.98 -11.44
N LEU A 22 7.87 -3.22 -11.31
CA LEU A 22 9.30 -3.52 -11.32
C LEU A 22 9.89 -3.24 -12.71
N PRO A 23 11.08 -2.63 -12.83
CA PRO A 23 11.71 -2.37 -14.12
C PRO A 23 12.08 -3.66 -14.86
N THR A 24 12.45 -4.68 -14.09
CA THR A 24 12.68 -6.05 -14.56
C THR A 24 11.93 -6.99 -13.63
N PRO A 25 10.93 -7.75 -14.13
CA PRO A 25 10.22 -8.73 -13.31
C PRO A 25 11.20 -9.75 -12.72
N LYS A 26 11.03 -10.07 -11.42
CA LYS A 26 11.82 -11.10 -10.74
C LYS A 26 10.99 -12.36 -10.65
N GLY A 27 11.13 -13.26 -11.62
CA GLY A 27 10.26 -14.44 -11.69
C GLY A 27 8.80 -14.04 -11.91
N GLU A 28 7.93 -14.37 -10.95
CA GLU A 28 6.49 -14.04 -11.00
C GLU A 28 6.14 -12.66 -10.43
N PHE A 29 7.09 -11.99 -9.76
CA PHE A 29 6.86 -10.68 -9.17
C PHE A 29 6.94 -9.57 -10.21
N THR A 30 5.90 -8.76 -10.30
CA THR A 30 5.75 -7.70 -11.31
C THR A 30 5.64 -6.30 -10.70
N TYR A 31 5.34 -6.18 -9.41
CA TYR A 31 5.22 -4.91 -8.70
C TYR A 31 5.96 -4.94 -7.35
N GLU A 32 6.58 -3.83 -7.00
CA GLU A 32 6.94 -3.51 -5.62
C GLU A 32 5.71 -2.91 -4.94
N SER A 33 5.35 -3.45 -3.79
CA SER A 33 4.28 -2.98 -2.93
C SER A 33 4.84 -2.25 -1.72
N THR A 34 4.23 -1.11 -1.37
CA THR A 34 4.41 -0.46 -0.08
C THR A 34 3.06 -0.32 0.59
N ASP A 35 2.95 -0.91 1.77
CA ASP A 35 1.71 -0.96 2.55
C ASP A 35 1.84 -0.09 3.77
N ILE A 36 0.78 0.65 4.10
CA ILE A 36 0.59 1.32 5.38
C ILE A 36 -0.61 0.66 6.03
N ILE A 37 -0.37 -0.04 7.13
CA ILE A 37 -1.39 -0.75 7.90
C ILE A 37 -1.66 0.07 9.16
N ALA A 38 -2.87 0.61 9.25
CA ALA A 38 -3.33 1.46 10.32
C ALA A 38 -4.43 0.75 11.13
N LYS A 39 -4.10 0.33 12.35
CA LYS A 39 -5.02 -0.32 13.29
C LYS A 39 -5.03 0.44 14.61
N GLY A 40 -6.04 1.29 14.81
CA GLY A 40 -6.10 2.17 15.97
C GLY A 40 -4.85 3.05 16.09
N ASN A 41 -4.09 2.88 17.18
CA ASN A 41 -2.83 3.61 17.41
C ASN A 41 -1.59 2.91 16.83
N GLN A 42 -1.72 1.68 16.33
CA GLN A 42 -0.62 0.94 15.73
C GLN A 42 -0.61 1.21 14.23
N TRP A 43 0.47 1.86 13.77
CA TRP A 43 0.67 2.18 12.37
C TRP A 43 2.04 1.62 11.97
N GLN A 44 2.07 0.86 10.88
CA GLN A 44 3.29 0.26 10.35
C GLN A 44 3.35 0.39 8.83
N MET A 45 4.57 0.43 8.30
CA MET A 45 4.82 0.35 6.88
C MET A 45 5.55 -0.95 6.57
N ASP A 46 5.08 -1.66 5.56
CA ASP A 46 5.73 -2.86 5.03
C ASP A 46 6.04 -2.69 3.54
N ARG A 47 7.10 -3.36 3.07
CA ARG A 47 7.49 -3.37 1.67
C ARG A 47 7.77 -4.80 1.22
N HIS A 48 7.10 -5.21 0.17
CA HIS A 48 7.23 -6.55 -0.38
C HIS A 48 6.90 -6.55 -1.87
N ASP A 49 7.36 -7.57 -2.58
CA ASP A 49 7.07 -7.73 -4.00
C ASP A 49 5.76 -8.53 -4.17
N ILE A 50 4.94 -8.16 -5.15
CA ILE A 50 3.70 -8.89 -5.49
C ILE A 50 3.64 -9.23 -6.98
N SER A 51 2.91 -10.30 -7.30
CA SER A 51 2.62 -10.68 -8.67
C SER A 51 1.40 -9.92 -9.21
N TYR A 52 1.21 -9.97 -10.53
CA TYR A 52 0.00 -9.45 -11.16
C TYR A 52 -1.26 -10.23 -10.71
N ARG A 53 -1.11 -11.52 -10.39
CA ARG A 53 -2.23 -12.34 -9.89
C ARG A 53 -2.67 -11.87 -8.51
N ASP A 54 -1.73 -11.56 -7.61
CA ASP A 54 -2.04 -11.02 -6.29
C ASP A 54 -2.80 -9.70 -6.40
N LEU A 55 -2.37 -8.83 -7.33
CA LEU A 55 -3.08 -7.57 -7.60
C LEU A 55 -4.53 -7.80 -8.03
N LEU A 56 -4.80 -8.80 -8.87
CA LEU A 56 -6.18 -9.11 -9.26
C LEU A 56 -7.01 -9.59 -8.06
N SER A 57 -6.46 -10.51 -7.26
CA SER A 57 -7.14 -11.00 -6.06
C SER A 57 -7.41 -9.90 -5.04
N MET A 58 -6.56 -8.87 -4.95
CA MET A 58 -6.85 -7.71 -4.09
C MET A 58 -8.17 -7.02 -4.45
N TYR A 59 -8.46 -6.83 -5.74
CA TYR A 59 -9.72 -6.20 -6.15
C TYR A 59 -10.92 -7.09 -5.80
N GLU A 60 -10.75 -8.42 -5.83
CA GLU A 60 -11.77 -9.38 -5.39
C GLU A 60 -11.96 -9.32 -3.86
N ASP A 61 -10.90 -9.07 -3.10
CA ASP A 61 -10.90 -8.89 -1.65
C ASP A 61 -11.47 -7.53 -1.20
N GLY A 62 -11.91 -6.69 -2.14
CA GLY A 62 -12.56 -5.41 -1.87
C GLY A 62 -11.63 -4.20 -1.85
N TYR A 63 -10.38 -4.34 -2.28
CA TYR A 63 -9.52 -3.17 -2.49
C TYR A 63 -10.09 -2.29 -3.62
N TYR A 64 -10.04 -0.99 -3.41
CA TYR A 64 -10.45 0.00 -4.40
C TYR A 64 -9.34 1.02 -4.65
N THR A 65 -9.30 1.57 -5.87
CA THR A 65 -8.31 2.58 -6.26
C THR A 65 -8.54 3.88 -5.49
N ILE A 66 -7.47 4.47 -4.98
CA ILE A 66 -7.47 5.77 -4.31
C ILE A 66 -6.56 6.77 -5.03
N GLU A 67 -6.76 8.05 -4.75
CA GLU A 67 -5.86 9.10 -5.22
C GLU A 67 -4.50 9.02 -4.51
N LYS A 68 -3.45 9.51 -5.18
CA LYS A 68 -2.08 9.55 -4.66
C LYS A 68 -2.02 10.29 -3.32
N GLU A 69 -2.74 11.40 -3.22
CA GLU A 69 -2.79 12.27 -2.04
C GLU A 69 -3.38 11.55 -0.81
N GLU A 70 -4.27 10.57 -0.99
CA GLU A 70 -4.79 9.79 0.12
C GLU A 70 -3.69 8.90 0.72
N PHE A 71 -2.92 8.22 -0.12
CA PHE A 71 -1.75 7.46 0.33
C PHE A 71 -0.70 8.36 0.99
N GLU A 72 -0.39 9.51 0.38
CA GLU A 72 0.62 10.44 0.92
C GLU A 72 0.21 11.01 2.28
N ARG A 73 -1.09 11.27 2.51
CA ARG A 73 -1.59 11.65 3.83
C ARG A 73 -1.42 10.53 4.86
N ALA A 74 -1.71 9.28 4.50
CA ALA A 74 -1.48 8.13 5.37
C ALA A 74 0.02 7.98 5.70
N GLU A 75 0.90 8.16 4.71
CA GLU A 75 2.35 8.10 4.90
C GLU A 75 2.84 9.21 5.83
N ALA A 76 2.34 10.44 5.65
CA ALA A 76 2.68 11.56 6.52
C ALA A 76 2.23 11.33 7.97
N LEU A 77 1.02 10.79 8.16
CA LEU A 77 0.49 10.44 9.50
C LEU A 77 1.33 9.36 10.19
N LEU A 78 1.74 8.33 9.45
CA LEU A 78 2.67 7.30 9.95
C LEU A 78 3.97 7.94 10.41
N LYS A 79 4.61 8.74 9.56
CA LYS A 79 5.90 9.39 9.87
C LYS A 79 5.78 10.31 11.08
N LEU A 80 4.70 11.08 11.19
CA LEU A 80 4.43 11.92 12.36
C LEU A 80 4.32 11.07 13.65
N ARG A 81 3.58 9.95 13.60
CA ARG A 81 3.43 9.03 14.74
C ARG A 81 4.75 8.35 15.15
N GLN A 82 5.67 8.18 14.21
CA GLN A 82 6.99 7.61 14.44
C GLN A 82 8.05 8.65 14.85
N GLY A 83 7.68 9.94 14.97
CA GLY A 83 8.62 11.01 15.28
C GLY A 83 9.62 11.30 14.15
N LEU A 84 9.25 10.98 12.90
CA LEU A 84 10.08 11.14 11.70
C LEU A 84 9.79 12.45 10.93
N ILE A 85 8.91 13.30 11.46
CA ILE A 85 8.63 14.65 10.96
C ILE A 85 8.88 15.60 12.13
N GLU A 86 9.89 16.46 11.97
CA GLU A 86 10.17 17.62 12.86
C GLU A 86 9.34 18.83 12.43
#